data_AF-A0AA35V7R5-F1
#
_entry.id   AF-A0AA35V7R5-F1
#
_cell.length_a   1.000
_cell.length_b   1.000
_cell.length_c   1.000
_cell.angle_alpha   90.00
_cell.angle_beta   90.00
_cell.angle_gamma   90.00
#
_symmetry.space_group_name_H-M   'P 1'
#
loop_
_entity.id
_entity.type
_entity.pdbx_description
1 polymer ?
#
loop_
_entity_poly.entity_id
_entity_poly.type
_entity_poly.pdbx_seq_one_letter_code
_entity_poly.pdbx_strand_id
1 'polypeptide(L)'
;MKRPLLILAAAPGLALAIPATPVMTLYQFNGPLDIPYYDADAFLRNGPASPAGTLSQGSSVIPCLVLKNGQPLTDATGTPYVGFKLVVDSRTATPASAEKFKQAVAERKTLVVANHHCDASVRHVIDVRKLYPMEKAPFFDPPREPARRPVRPDQGELDRIVKAFHDSPQCESANGSLTGRRSALARAWDQFARANPGHWPARALEQAKQLDYVMRTALFEGHLERGCNAYGACERNVIALSIRNRGKEGCSSGQGCGAPGDFQGVASKPSQYNIWDEYLTQVTGLTACFLRQDLSQTERYAKLQAMYAQTLPDVQRILFGDDADLREIFPFVPLTDLKSLKHYYHAPAMGKCFPGHERAEYITGAVARKGRDFALIANTRIQVEDRADGGYFFRDFLVTAKDDRDEIRIVDNYPGFVIDARKVDLKPTARCLPYGIPAGCEFGEPGRYRTTPVWLNTGRPLELRCHLEDRGENCQAPPVAKTVGVGGRCDTQMRPVAGVK
;
A
#
# COMPACT_ATOMS: atom_id res chain seq x y z
N MET A 1 66.18 -11.26 -41.59
CA MET A 1 65.30 -11.60 -40.46
C MET A 1 64.38 -10.43 -40.17
N LYS A 2 63.10 -10.51 -40.55
CA LYS A 2 62.09 -9.47 -40.31
C LYS A 2 61.34 -9.80 -39.01
N ARG A 3 61.36 -8.89 -38.04
CA ARG A 3 60.58 -8.98 -36.79
C ARG A 3 59.08 -8.80 -37.10
N PRO A 4 58.18 -9.66 -36.60
CA PRO A 4 56.75 -9.41 -36.70
C PRO A 4 56.34 -8.37 -35.65
N LEU A 5 55.58 -7.37 -36.11
CA LEU A 5 54.91 -6.35 -35.33
C LEU A 5 53.66 -7.00 -34.69
N LEU A 6 53.64 -7.16 -33.37
CA LEU A 6 52.42 -7.55 -32.64
C LEU A 6 51.49 -6.32 -32.60
N ILE A 7 50.37 -6.40 -33.30
CA ILE A 7 49.25 -5.46 -33.16
C ILE A 7 48.42 -5.96 -31.97
N LEU A 8 48.46 -5.21 -30.85
CA LEU A 8 47.53 -5.40 -29.74
C LEU A 8 46.15 -4.94 -30.20
N ALA A 9 45.25 -5.88 -30.48
CA ALA A 9 43.85 -5.57 -30.68
C ALA A 9 43.24 -5.15 -29.33
N ALA A 10 42.91 -3.86 -29.20
CA ALA A 10 42.10 -3.37 -28.09
C ALA A 10 40.72 -4.04 -28.16
N ALA A 11 40.39 -4.85 -27.16
CA ALA A 11 39.04 -5.37 -27.01
C ALA A 11 38.07 -4.20 -26.89
N PRO A 12 36.94 -4.17 -27.62
CA PRO A 12 35.92 -3.15 -27.45
C PRO A 12 35.43 -3.24 -26.00
N GLY A 13 35.56 -2.13 -25.26
CA GLY A 13 35.08 -2.03 -23.89
C GLY A 13 33.60 -2.39 -23.88
N LEU A 14 33.24 -3.45 -23.15
CA LEU A 14 31.85 -3.74 -22.81
C LEU A 14 31.26 -2.45 -22.23
N ALA A 15 30.32 -1.85 -22.95
CA ALA A 15 29.57 -0.70 -22.45
C ALA A 15 29.00 -1.10 -21.08
N LEU A 16 29.48 -0.44 -20.04
CA LEU A 16 29.04 -0.65 -18.67
C LEU A 16 27.54 -0.41 -18.62
N ALA A 17 26.78 -1.47 -18.40
CA ALA A 17 25.33 -1.43 -18.44
C ALA A 17 24.80 -1.47 -16.99
N ILE A 18 24.02 -0.46 -16.61
CA ILE A 18 23.28 -0.40 -15.34
C ILE A 18 21.80 -0.69 -15.61
N PRO A 19 21.03 -1.19 -14.63
CA PRO A 19 19.58 -1.36 -14.79
C PRO A 19 18.92 -0.03 -15.09
N ALA A 20 18.04 0.02 -16.08
CA ALA A 20 17.33 1.25 -16.40
C ALA A 20 16.36 1.65 -15.26
N THR A 21 16.12 2.95 -15.06
CA THR A 21 15.15 3.43 -14.06
C THR A 21 13.80 2.73 -14.18
N PRO A 22 13.19 2.24 -13.09
CA PRO A 22 11.90 1.58 -13.17
C PRO A 22 10.78 2.57 -13.52
N VAL A 23 9.60 2.05 -13.87
CA VAL A 23 8.38 2.86 -13.77
C VAL A 23 8.16 3.20 -12.29
N MET A 24 7.99 4.49 -11.99
CA MET A 24 7.73 4.98 -10.65
C MET A 24 6.38 5.69 -10.60
N THR A 25 5.68 5.54 -9.48
CA THR A 25 4.38 6.14 -9.25
C THR A 25 4.50 7.34 -8.34
N LEU A 26 3.82 8.42 -8.70
CA LEU A 26 3.69 9.62 -7.89
C LEU A 26 2.84 9.30 -6.66
N TYR A 27 3.44 9.37 -5.47
CA TYR A 27 2.75 8.99 -4.25
C TYR A 27 3.21 9.81 -3.04
N GLN A 28 2.23 10.18 -2.22
CA GLN A 28 2.45 10.70 -0.88
C GLN A 28 1.26 10.29 -0.01
N PHE A 29 1.51 9.49 1.03
CA PHE A 29 0.45 9.06 1.93
C PHE A 29 -0.30 10.25 2.52
N ASN A 30 -1.63 10.26 2.33
CA ASN A 30 -2.51 11.35 2.76
C ASN A 30 -2.03 12.75 2.34
N GLY A 31 -1.32 12.83 1.21
CA GLY A 31 -0.81 14.07 0.63
C GLY A 31 -1.81 14.73 -0.32
N PRO A 32 -1.45 15.89 -0.91
CA PRO A 32 -2.28 16.54 -1.92
C PRO A 32 -2.46 15.65 -3.15
N LEU A 33 -3.59 15.81 -3.84
CA LEU A 33 -3.86 15.16 -5.12
C LEU A 33 -2.86 15.63 -6.18
N ASP A 34 -2.56 16.93 -6.22
CA ASP A 34 -1.72 17.54 -7.23
C ASP A 34 -0.28 17.71 -6.75
N ILE A 35 0.66 17.13 -7.50
CA ILE A 35 2.10 17.20 -7.22
C ILE A 35 2.76 18.09 -8.28
N PRO A 36 3.45 19.16 -7.90
CA PRO A 36 4.02 20.11 -8.84
C PRO A 36 5.23 19.55 -9.58
N TYR A 37 5.36 19.93 -10.85
CA TYR A 37 6.61 19.85 -11.61
C TYR A 37 7.03 21.24 -12.08
N TYR A 38 8.29 21.38 -12.47
CA TYR A 38 8.94 22.65 -12.77
C TYR A 38 9.60 22.61 -14.14
N ASP A 39 9.71 23.76 -14.80
CA ASP A 39 10.60 23.90 -15.96
C ASP A 39 12.05 23.77 -15.49
N ALA A 40 12.86 23.00 -16.20
CA ALA A 40 14.22 22.66 -15.82
C ALA A 40 15.16 23.89 -15.80
N ASP A 41 14.98 24.82 -16.73
CA ASP A 41 15.79 26.03 -16.82
C ASP A 41 15.39 27.05 -15.75
N ALA A 42 14.09 27.19 -15.49
CA ALA A 42 13.58 27.98 -14.37
C ALA A 42 14.03 27.40 -13.01
N PHE A 43 13.95 26.08 -12.84
CA PHE A 43 14.39 25.38 -11.64
C PHE A 43 15.88 25.60 -11.36
N LEU A 44 16.74 25.53 -12.38
CA LEU A 44 18.17 25.78 -12.21
C LEU A 44 18.47 27.17 -11.65
N ARG A 45 17.69 28.19 -12.05
CA ARG A 45 17.88 29.57 -11.61
C ARG A 45 17.28 29.84 -10.23
N ASN A 46 16.08 29.31 -9.98
CA ASN A 46 15.23 29.76 -8.88
C ASN A 46 14.83 28.64 -7.91
N GLY A 47 15.25 27.40 -8.14
CA GLY A 47 14.77 26.24 -7.41
C GLY A 47 13.26 25.98 -7.64
N PRO A 48 12.60 25.24 -6.72
CA PRO A 48 11.19 24.88 -6.85
C PRO A 48 10.23 26.03 -6.47
N ALA A 49 10.45 27.23 -7.01
CA ALA A 49 9.71 28.45 -6.64
C ALA A 49 8.40 28.65 -7.43
N SER A 50 8.38 28.27 -8.72
CA SER A 50 7.24 28.50 -9.61
C SER A 50 6.94 27.23 -10.41
N PRO A 51 5.93 26.45 -10.02
CA PRO A 51 5.52 25.26 -10.75
C PRO A 51 5.14 25.58 -12.20
N ALA A 52 5.58 24.72 -13.13
CA ALA A 52 5.15 24.77 -14.53
C ALA A 52 3.80 24.05 -14.74
N GLY A 53 3.45 23.12 -13.83
CA GLY A 53 2.18 22.42 -13.82
C GLY A 53 2.15 21.35 -12.72
N THR A 54 1.16 20.45 -12.77
CA THR A 54 1.02 19.37 -11.79
C THR A 54 0.68 18.02 -12.43
N LEU A 55 1.15 16.96 -11.79
CA LEU A 55 0.70 15.58 -12.04
C LEU A 55 -0.15 15.12 -10.85
N SER A 56 -1.15 14.29 -11.12
CA SER A 56 -2.02 13.76 -10.08
C SER A 56 -1.39 12.56 -9.37
N GLN A 57 -1.65 12.41 -8.07
CA GLN A 57 -1.27 11.25 -7.27
C GLN A 57 -1.76 9.95 -7.93
N GLY A 58 -0.87 8.96 -7.96
CA GLY A 58 -1.06 7.70 -8.68
C GLY A 58 -0.71 7.72 -10.17
N SER A 59 -0.35 8.87 -10.74
CA SER A 59 0.25 8.91 -12.08
C SER A 59 1.60 8.18 -12.09
N SER A 60 1.91 7.48 -13.18
CA SER A 60 3.13 6.69 -13.31
C SER A 60 4.03 7.27 -14.39
N VAL A 61 5.33 7.35 -14.09
CA VAL A 61 6.36 7.96 -14.93
C VAL A 61 7.60 7.08 -15.02
N ILE A 62 8.39 7.26 -16.07
CA ILE A 62 9.77 6.76 -16.14
C ILE A 62 10.69 7.97 -15.93
N PRO A 63 11.42 8.05 -14.80
CA PRO A 63 12.28 9.19 -14.50
C PRO A 63 13.63 9.09 -15.20
N CYS A 64 14.25 10.24 -15.42
CA CYS A 64 15.60 10.40 -15.96
C CYS A 64 16.28 11.64 -15.35
N LEU A 65 17.60 11.75 -15.47
CA LEU A 65 18.39 12.87 -14.97
C LEU A 65 18.56 13.92 -16.07
N VAL A 66 17.94 15.08 -15.89
CA VAL A 66 18.18 16.24 -16.75
C VAL A 66 19.55 16.81 -16.41
N LEU A 67 20.42 16.92 -17.43
CA LEU A 67 21.75 17.49 -17.27
C LEU A 67 21.78 18.95 -17.73
N LYS A 68 22.30 19.83 -16.89
CA LYS A 68 22.63 21.21 -17.23
C LYS A 68 24.10 21.46 -16.87
N ASN A 69 24.87 21.99 -17.82
CA ASN A 69 26.33 22.17 -17.68
C ASN A 69 27.06 20.88 -17.27
N GLY A 70 26.60 19.73 -17.80
CA GLY A 70 27.18 18.42 -17.50
C GLY A 70 26.87 17.86 -16.11
N GLN A 71 25.97 18.48 -15.35
CA GLN A 71 25.59 18.04 -14.00
C GLN A 71 24.07 17.80 -13.90
N PRO A 72 23.63 16.78 -13.13
CA PRO A 72 22.21 16.60 -12.83
C PRO A 72 21.63 17.75 -12.00
N LEU A 73 20.37 18.08 -12.25
CA LEU A 73 19.63 19.05 -11.44
C LEU A 73 19.32 18.48 -10.05
N THR A 74 19.83 19.15 -9.02
CA THR A 74 19.62 18.79 -7.60
C THR A 74 19.26 20.01 -6.78
N ASP A 75 18.60 19.81 -5.63
CA ASP A 75 18.49 20.84 -4.61
C ASP A 75 19.79 20.99 -3.80
N ALA A 76 19.81 21.94 -2.86
CA ALA A 76 20.96 22.22 -2.01
C ALA A 76 21.45 20.99 -1.19
N THR A 77 20.55 20.03 -0.92
CA THR A 77 20.86 18.79 -0.17
C THR A 77 21.34 17.66 -1.06
N GLY A 78 21.47 17.89 -2.38
CA GLY A 78 21.83 16.87 -3.36
C GLY A 78 20.66 15.97 -3.77
N THR A 79 19.42 16.33 -3.43
CA THR A 79 18.24 15.55 -3.85
C THR A 79 17.92 15.88 -5.31
N PRO A 80 17.85 14.89 -6.21
CA PRO A 80 17.62 15.15 -7.62
C PRO A 80 16.18 15.57 -7.92
N TYR A 81 16.05 16.53 -8.82
CA TYR A 81 14.80 16.85 -9.52
C TYR A 81 14.90 16.22 -10.91
N VAL A 82 14.10 15.19 -11.14
CA VAL A 82 14.25 14.29 -12.27
C VAL A 82 13.31 14.69 -13.40
N GLY A 83 13.80 14.58 -14.64
CA GLY A 83 12.93 14.61 -15.80
C GLY A 83 12.07 13.34 -15.85
N PHE A 84 11.00 13.36 -16.64
CA PHE A 84 10.09 12.23 -16.67
C PHE A 84 9.39 12.04 -18.03
N LYS A 85 9.13 10.78 -18.37
CA LYS A 85 8.18 10.36 -19.40
C LYS A 85 6.90 9.85 -18.71
N LEU A 86 5.75 10.45 -19.04
CA LEU A 86 4.47 10.01 -18.49
C LEU A 86 4.01 8.69 -19.12
N VAL A 87 3.80 7.67 -18.29
CA VAL A 87 3.27 6.37 -18.70
C VAL A 87 1.75 6.36 -18.57
N VAL A 88 1.25 6.72 -17.39
CA VAL A 88 -0.18 6.84 -17.08
C VAL A 88 -0.43 8.15 -16.34
N ASP A 89 -1.39 8.94 -16.83
CA ASP A 89 -1.99 10.05 -16.07
C ASP A 89 -3.19 9.51 -15.30
N SER A 90 -3.19 9.61 -13.97
CA SER A 90 -4.30 9.11 -13.17
C SER A 90 -5.61 9.88 -13.39
N ARG A 91 -5.57 11.13 -13.87
CA ARG A 91 -6.78 11.93 -14.14
C ARG A 91 -7.57 11.42 -15.34
N THR A 92 -6.88 10.87 -16.34
CA THR A 92 -7.48 10.47 -17.63
C THR A 92 -7.35 8.97 -17.88
N ALA A 93 -6.89 8.21 -16.89
CA ALA A 93 -6.69 6.78 -17.02
C ALA A 93 -8.01 6.07 -17.31
N THR A 94 -7.91 5.06 -18.17
CA THR A 94 -9.01 4.16 -18.55
C THR A 94 -8.58 2.71 -18.28
N PRO A 95 -9.45 1.71 -18.43
CA PRO A 95 -9.05 0.31 -18.33
C PRO A 95 -7.83 -0.06 -19.20
N ALA A 96 -7.71 0.51 -20.39
CA ALA A 96 -6.55 0.30 -21.27
C ALA A 96 -5.22 0.84 -20.69
N SER A 97 -5.28 1.82 -19.79
CA SER A 97 -4.10 2.36 -19.10
C SER A 97 -3.44 1.33 -18.17
N ALA A 98 -4.20 0.37 -17.64
CA ALA A 98 -3.67 -0.70 -16.79
C ALA A 98 -2.72 -1.61 -17.58
N GLU A 99 -3.08 -1.97 -18.81
CA GLU A 99 -2.21 -2.79 -19.68
C GLU A 99 -0.98 -2.02 -20.14
N LYS A 100 -1.13 -0.74 -20.51
CA LYS A 100 0.02 0.14 -20.83
C LYS A 100 1.02 0.21 -19.67
N PHE A 101 0.52 0.33 -18.44
CA PHE A 101 1.37 0.32 -17.25
C PHE A 101 2.12 -1.01 -17.10
N LYS A 102 1.43 -2.15 -17.19
CA LYS A 102 2.05 -3.48 -17.06
C LYS A 102 3.13 -3.72 -18.11
N GLN A 103 2.87 -3.34 -19.36
CA GLN A 103 3.83 -3.41 -20.45
C GLN A 103 5.08 -2.57 -20.14
N ALA A 104 4.90 -1.31 -19.76
CA ALA A 104 6.03 -0.44 -19.41
C ALA A 104 6.85 -0.98 -18.22
N VAL A 105 6.21 -1.54 -17.19
CA VAL A 105 6.91 -2.20 -16.08
C VAL A 105 7.73 -3.39 -16.57
N ALA A 106 7.14 -4.27 -17.39
CA ALA A 106 7.82 -5.45 -17.91
C ALA A 106 9.02 -5.07 -18.80
N GLU A 107 8.86 -4.10 -19.69
CA GLU A 107 9.93 -3.57 -20.55
C GLU A 107 11.09 -3.01 -19.72
N ARG A 108 10.81 -2.24 -18.66
CA ARG A 108 11.87 -1.61 -17.86
C ARG A 108 12.64 -2.60 -16.99
N LYS A 109 12.03 -3.71 -16.57
CA LYS A 109 12.68 -4.74 -15.72
C LYS A 109 13.89 -5.41 -16.37
N THR A 110 13.90 -5.56 -17.68
CA THR A 110 14.96 -6.26 -18.42
C THR A 110 15.93 -5.31 -19.11
N LEU A 111 15.63 -4.01 -19.12
CA LEU A 111 16.39 -3.02 -19.84
C LEU A 111 17.63 -2.57 -19.06
N VAL A 112 18.75 -2.55 -19.75
CA VAL A 112 20.01 -2.00 -19.24
C VAL A 112 20.46 -0.82 -20.12
N VAL A 113 21.10 0.17 -19.50
CA VAL A 113 21.50 1.44 -20.12
C VAL A 113 22.88 1.85 -19.64
N ALA A 114 23.56 2.75 -20.35
CA ALA A 114 24.85 3.27 -19.90
C ALA A 114 24.71 4.27 -18.73
N ASN A 115 23.63 5.05 -18.74
CA ASN A 115 23.32 6.07 -17.75
C ASN A 115 21.81 6.34 -17.71
N HIS A 116 21.38 7.15 -16.73
CA HIS A 116 19.99 7.57 -16.55
C HIS A 116 19.72 8.95 -17.12
N HIS A 117 20.49 9.44 -18.09
CA HIS A 117 20.30 10.80 -18.63
C HIS A 117 18.97 10.92 -19.37
N CYS A 118 18.38 12.10 -19.32
CA CYS A 118 17.20 12.39 -20.13
C CYS A 118 17.57 12.64 -21.60
N ASP A 119 16.62 12.34 -22.49
CA ASP A 119 16.61 12.90 -23.84
C ASP A 119 16.61 14.44 -23.80
N ALA A 120 17.23 15.07 -24.80
CA ALA A 120 17.33 16.53 -24.90
C ALA A 120 15.98 17.26 -25.00
N SER A 121 14.90 16.53 -25.31
CA SER A 121 13.54 17.06 -25.40
C SER A 121 12.86 17.25 -24.04
N VAL A 122 13.40 16.66 -22.96
CA VAL A 122 12.80 16.73 -21.62
C VAL A 122 13.05 18.11 -21.00
N ARG A 123 11.97 18.87 -20.80
CA ARG A 123 12.01 20.23 -20.26
C ARG A 123 11.53 20.36 -18.83
N HIS A 124 10.79 19.37 -18.32
CA HIS A 124 10.18 19.45 -17.00
C HIS A 124 10.87 18.51 -16.01
N VAL A 125 10.96 18.93 -14.77
CA VAL A 125 11.51 18.14 -13.66
C VAL A 125 10.57 18.07 -12.47
N ILE A 126 10.63 16.97 -11.73
CA ILE A 126 9.82 16.71 -10.54
C ILE A 126 10.68 16.20 -9.39
N ASP A 127 10.28 16.48 -8.15
CA ASP A 127 10.97 16.01 -6.96
C ASP A 127 10.91 14.47 -6.86
N VAL A 128 12.08 13.83 -6.91
CA VAL A 128 12.20 12.36 -6.84
C VAL A 128 11.60 11.77 -5.57
N ARG A 129 11.54 12.54 -4.47
CA ARG A 129 10.98 12.07 -3.18
C ARG A 129 9.50 11.75 -3.27
N LYS A 130 8.83 12.15 -4.36
CA LYS A 130 7.44 11.85 -4.65
C LYS A 130 7.26 10.61 -5.54
N LEU A 131 8.33 9.96 -5.97
CA LEU A 131 8.30 8.86 -6.94
C LEU A 131 8.67 7.53 -6.26
N TYR A 132 7.76 6.56 -6.27
CA TYR A 132 7.97 5.25 -5.64
C TYR A 132 7.95 4.12 -6.68
N PRO A 133 8.85 3.13 -6.62
CA PRO A 133 8.86 2.00 -7.55
C PRO A 133 7.74 1.01 -7.16
N MET A 134 6.51 1.34 -7.52
CA MET A 134 5.32 0.55 -7.22
C MET A 134 4.86 -0.17 -8.48
N GLU A 135 4.65 -1.49 -8.38
CA GLU A 135 4.31 -2.32 -9.55
C GLU A 135 2.81 -2.64 -9.67
N LYS A 136 1.97 -2.09 -8.78
CA LYS A 136 0.53 -2.29 -8.84
C LYS A 136 -0.08 -1.39 -9.92
N ALA A 137 -0.67 -2.01 -10.93
CA ALA A 137 -1.36 -1.29 -12.00
C ALA A 137 -2.64 -0.61 -11.49
N PRO A 138 -3.11 0.46 -12.16
CA PRO A 138 -4.45 1.00 -11.96
C PRO A 138 -5.52 -0.09 -12.07
N PHE A 139 -6.50 -0.04 -11.17
CA PHE A 139 -7.56 -1.02 -11.08
C PHE A 139 -8.90 -0.46 -11.55
N PHE A 140 -9.57 -1.22 -12.41
CA PHE A 140 -10.92 -0.97 -12.89
C PHE A 140 -11.73 -2.27 -12.79
N ASP A 141 -13.00 -2.16 -12.42
CA ASP A 141 -13.92 -3.29 -12.45
C ASP A 141 -14.13 -3.74 -13.91
N PRO A 142 -14.32 -5.06 -14.15
CA PRO A 142 -14.77 -5.54 -15.46
C PRO A 142 -16.08 -4.85 -15.88
N PRO A 143 -16.29 -4.64 -17.19
CA PRO A 143 -17.56 -4.21 -17.73
C PRO A 143 -18.71 -5.07 -17.20
N ARG A 144 -19.90 -4.49 -17.10
CA ARG A 144 -21.10 -5.22 -16.66
C ARG A 144 -21.52 -6.26 -17.68
N GLU A 145 -21.69 -7.48 -17.22
CA GLU A 145 -22.30 -8.56 -17.99
C GLU A 145 -23.73 -8.82 -17.48
N PRO A 146 -24.62 -9.37 -18.32
CA PRO A 146 -25.93 -9.81 -17.85
C PRO A 146 -25.78 -10.83 -16.72
N ALA A 147 -26.37 -10.53 -15.56
CA ALA A 147 -26.29 -11.39 -14.40
C ALA A 147 -26.88 -12.77 -14.73
N ARG A 148 -26.06 -13.82 -14.56
CA ARG A 148 -26.57 -15.18 -14.38
C ARG A 148 -27.05 -15.26 -12.93
N ARG A 149 -28.19 -15.93 -12.69
CA ARG A 149 -28.97 -16.00 -11.44
C ARG A 149 -28.15 -15.80 -10.14
N PRO A 150 -28.72 -15.20 -9.08
CA PRO A 150 -28.03 -14.98 -7.81
C PRO A 150 -27.36 -16.26 -7.30
N VAL A 151 -26.05 -16.21 -7.07
CA VAL A 151 -25.26 -17.38 -6.69
C VAL A 151 -25.26 -17.60 -5.17
N ARG A 152 -25.48 -16.54 -4.37
CA ARG A 152 -25.48 -16.61 -2.89
C ARG A 152 -26.71 -15.95 -2.30
N PRO A 153 -27.42 -16.61 -1.36
CA PRO A 153 -28.58 -16.03 -0.70
C PRO A 153 -28.20 -14.81 0.15
N ASP A 154 -29.18 -13.95 0.41
CA ASP A 154 -29.03 -12.81 1.33
C ASP A 154 -29.01 -13.28 2.79
N GLN A 155 -28.13 -12.67 3.58
CA GLN A 155 -28.00 -12.93 5.01
C GLN A 155 -28.63 -11.80 5.84
N GLY A 156 -29.89 -11.47 5.53
CA GLY A 156 -30.67 -10.44 6.23
C GLY A 156 -30.90 -9.17 5.42
N GLU A 157 -31.53 -8.18 6.04
CA GLU A 157 -31.95 -6.93 5.39
C GLU A 157 -30.76 -6.06 4.95
N LEU A 158 -29.78 -5.84 5.82
CA LEU A 158 -28.63 -4.99 5.50
C LEU A 158 -27.81 -5.57 4.34
N ASP A 159 -27.57 -6.87 4.32
CA ASP A 159 -26.88 -7.56 3.22
C ASP A 159 -27.58 -7.36 1.88
N ARG A 160 -28.92 -7.49 1.87
CA ARG A 160 -29.73 -7.26 0.67
C ARG A 160 -29.57 -5.84 0.14
N ILE A 161 -29.59 -4.85 1.04
CA ILE A 161 -29.40 -3.43 0.66
C ILE A 161 -27.98 -3.21 0.11
N VAL A 162 -26.96 -3.75 0.77
CA VAL A 162 -25.57 -3.64 0.31
C VAL A 162 -25.39 -4.27 -1.08
N LYS A 163 -25.87 -5.51 -1.30
CA LYS A 163 -25.82 -6.14 -2.62
C LYS A 163 -26.58 -5.34 -3.68
N ALA A 164 -27.76 -4.83 -3.36
CA ALA A 164 -28.52 -3.96 -4.25
C ALA A 164 -27.75 -2.68 -4.63
N PHE A 165 -27.03 -2.08 -3.68
CA PHE A 165 -26.14 -0.95 -3.98
C PHE A 165 -25.01 -1.37 -4.92
N HIS A 166 -24.32 -2.49 -4.68
CA HIS A 166 -23.23 -2.96 -5.55
C HIS A 166 -23.72 -3.30 -6.96
N ASP A 167 -24.92 -3.86 -7.10
CA ASP A 167 -25.55 -4.14 -8.38
C ASP A 167 -26.10 -2.88 -9.06
N SER A 168 -26.03 -1.70 -8.44
CA SER A 168 -26.60 -0.45 -8.97
C SER A 168 -25.64 0.31 -9.92
N PRO A 169 -26.18 1.13 -10.85
CA PRO A 169 -25.36 2.06 -11.64
C PRO A 169 -24.67 3.14 -10.80
N GLN A 170 -25.19 3.46 -9.60
CA GLN A 170 -24.56 4.43 -8.70
C GLN A 170 -23.20 3.91 -8.20
N CYS A 171 -23.12 2.64 -7.78
CA CYS A 171 -21.84 2.05 -7.39
C CYS A 171 -20.83 2.07 -8.55
N GLU A 172 -21.28 1.70 -9.76
CA GLU A 172 -20.44 1.69 -10.96
C GLU A 172 -19.86 3.08 -11.24
N SER A 173 -20.68 4.13 -11.10
CA SER A 173 -20.24 5.52 -11.30
C SER A 173 -19.12 5.95 -10.35
N ALA A 174 -19.04 5.38 -9.13
CA ALA A 174 -18.00 5.71 -8.16
C ALA A 174 -16.60 5.29 -8.61
N ASN A 175 -16.50 4.35 -9.56
CA ASN A 175 -15.24 3.79 -10.07
C ASN A 175 -14.90 4.25 -11.49
N GLY A 176 -15.73 5.10 -12.11
CA GLY A 176 -15.56 5.59 -13.49
C GLY A 176 -14.31 6.46 -13.70
N SER A 177 -13.73 7.00 -12.64
CA SER A 177 -12.43 7.67 -12.65
C SER A 177 -11.53 7.07 -11.56
N LEU A 178 -10.20 7.16 -11.73
CA LEU A 178 -9.26 6.74 -10.68
C LEU A 178 -9.24 7.72 -9.52
N THR A 179 -9.30 9.02 -9.81
CA THR A 179 -9.11 10.04 -8.77
C THR A 179 -10.39 10.31 -7.97
N GLY A 180 -10.24 10.55 -6.67
CA GLY A 180 -11.34 10.97 -5.80
C GLY A 180 -12.41 9.90 -5.53
N ARG A 181 -12.07 8.61 -5.73
CA ARG A 181 -12.98 7.46 -5.57
C ARG A 181 -13.65 7.38 -4.21
N ARG A 182 -12.96 7.75 -3.12
CA ARG A 182 -13.56 7.79 -1.78
C ARG A 182 -14.77 8.72 -1.72
N SER A 183 -14.61 9.96 -2.20
CA SER A 183 -15.69 10.93 -2.22
C SER A 183 -16.78 10.56 -3.24
N ALA A 184 -16.40 9.92 -4.34
CA ALA A 184 -17.34 9.41 -5.33
C ALA A 184 -18.23 8.29 -4.75
N LEU A 185 -17.65 7.35 -3.99
CA LEU A 185 -18.39 6.28 -3.32
C LEU A 185 -19.40 6.83 -2.29
N ALA A 186 -19.02 7.84 -1.52
CA ALA A 186 -19.94 8.50 -0.58
C ALA A 186 -21.14 9.11 -1.31
N ARG A 187 -20.90 9.86 -2.40
CA ARG A 187 -21.96 10.42 -3.25
C ARG A 187 -22.82 9.35 -3.91
N ALA A 188 -22.23 8.24 -4.34
CA ALA A 188 -22.95 7.13 -4.95
C ALA A 188 -23.96 6.50 -3.98
N TRP A 189 -23.56 6.27 -2.73
CA TRP A 189 -24.49 5.82 -1.68
C TRP A 189 -25.63 6.81 -1.44
N ASP A 190 -25.34 8.12 -1.37
CA ASP A 190 -26.36 9.15 -1.18
C ASP A 190 -27.33 9.25 -2.37
N GLN A 191 -26.83 9.00 -3.59
CA GLN A 191 -27.66 8.93 -4.79
C GLN A 191 -28.52 7.65 -4.81
N PHE A 192 -27.96 6.51 -4.40
CA PHE A 192 -28.68 5.24 -4.31
C PHE A 192 -29.83 5.32 -3.30
N ALA A 193 -29.59 5.90 -2.11
CA ALA A 193 -30.63 6.12 -1.11
C ALA A 193 -31.77 7.02 -1.65
N ARG A 194 -31.44 8.08 -2.38
CA ARG A 194 -32.44 8.98 -3.00
C ARG A 194 -33.20 8.35 -4.16
N ALA A 195 -32.59 7.42 -4.89
CA ALA A 195 -33.22 6.72 -6.01
C ALA A 195 -34.19 5.61 -5.58
N ASN A 196 -34.20 5.23 -4.30
CA ASN A 196 -35.03 4.15 -3.74
C ASN A 196 -35.96 4.63 -2.62
N PRO A 197 -36.75 5.72 -2.81
CA PRO A 197 -37.59 6.27 -1.76
C PRO A 197 -38.68 5.26 -1.37
N GLY A 198 -38.84 5.01 -0.06
CA GLY A 198 -39.85 4.10 0.47
C GLY A 198 -39.62 2.61 0.20
N HIS A 199 -38.58 2.25 -0.57
CA HIS A 199 -38.25 0.84 -0.83
C HIS A 199 -37.54 0.19 0.37
N TRP A 200 -36.73 0.97 1.09
CA TRP A 200 -36.00 0.54 2.28
C TRP A 200 -36.23 1.53 3.44
N PRO A 201 -36.29 1.06 4.71
CA PRO A 201 -36.28 1.96 5.86
C PRO A 201 -35.03 2.83 5.88
N ALA A 202 -35.18 4.13 6.18
CA ALA A 202 -34.05 5.08 6.21
C ALA A 202 -32.92 4.64 7.16
N ARG A 203 -33.28 4.07 8.31
CA ARG A 203 -32.32 3.51 9.27
C ARG A 203 -31.54 2.33 8.68
N ALA A 204 -32.21 1.43 7.96
CA ALA A 204 -31.58 0.27 7.35
C ALA A 204 -30.63 0.68 6.21
N LEU A 205 -30.99 1.69 5.42
CA LEU A 205 -30.10 2.28 4.40
C LEU A 205 -28.81 2.84 5.02
N GLU A 206 -28.95 3.60 6.11
CA GLU A 206 -27.79 4.19 6.79
C GLU A 206 -26.89 3.10 7.42
N GLN A 207 -27.49 2.09 8.08
CA GLN A 207 -26.74 0.96 8.62
C GLN A 207 -26.06 0.12 7.52
N ALA A 208 -26.72 -0.08 6.38
CA ALA A 208 -26.14 -0.80 5.23
C ALA A 208 -24.94 -0.04 4.65
N LYS A 209 -25.04 1.29 4.51
CA LYS A 209 -23.91 2.14 4.09
C LYS A 209 -22.74 2.01 5.06
N GLN A 210 -22.98 2.12 6.36
CA GLN A 210 -21.93 1.98 7.37
C GLN A 210 -21.30 0.59 7.35
N LEU A 211 -22.11 -0.46 7.21
CA LEU A 211 -21.67 -1.84 7.08
C LEU A 211 -20.76 -2.03 5.87
N ASP A 212 -21.14 -1.53 4.69
CA ASP A 212 -20.33 -1.61 3.47
C ASP A 212 -18.93 -1.00 3.67
N TYR A 213 -18.85 0.20 4.25
CA TYR A 213 -17.58 0.87 4.52
C TYR A 213 -16.69 0.11 5.52
N VAL A 214 -17.29 -0.43 6.59
CA VAL A 214 -16.56 -1.27 7.55
C VAL A 214 -16.09 -2.56 6.88
N MET A 215 -16.94 -3.23 6.11
CA MET A 215 -16.61 -4.47 5.42
C MET A 215 -15.50 -4.28 4.40
N ARG A 216 -15.52 -3.20 3.61
CA ARG A 216 -14.42 -2.81 2.72
C ARG A 216 -13.11 -2.67 3.48
N THR A 217 -13.13 -1.95 4.59
CA THR A 217 -11.92 -1.73 5.40
C THR A 217 -11.42 -3.03 6.01
N ALA A 218 -12.31 -3.80 6.66
CA ALA A 218 -11.96 -5.08 7.26
C ALA A 218 -11.40 -6.07 6.24
N LEU A 219 -12.03 -6.24 5.08
CA LEU A 219 -11.58 -7.18 4.04
C LEU A 219 -10.20 -6.84 3.50
N PHE A 220 -9.92 -5.56 3.23
CA PHE A 220 -8.66 -5.17 2.60
C PHE A 220 -7.52 -4.95 3.60
N GLU A 221 -7.81 -4.52 4.85
CA GLU A 221 -6.83 -4.48 5.94
C GLU A 221 -6.52 -5.88 6.49
N GLY A 222 -7.51 -6.78 6.53
CA GLY A 222 -7.39 -8.17 7.01
C GLY A 222 -6.79 -9.14 6.00
N HIS A 223 -5.96 -8.64 5.08
CA HIS A 223 -5.22 -9.37 4.03
C HIS A 223 -6.07 -10.30 3.15
N LEU A 224 -6.31 -9.87 1.90
CA LEU A 224 -7.07 -10.63 0.92
C LEU A 224 -6.52 -12.05 0.67
N GLU A 225 -5.20 -12.21 0.79
CA GLU A 225 -4.49 -13.47 0.57
C GLU A 225 -4.97 -14.56 1.52
N ARG A 226 -5.25 -14.22 2.79
CA ARG A 226 -5.74 -15.15 3.82
C ARG A 226 -7.10 -15.78 3.48
N GLY A 227 -7.86 -15.16 2.58
CA GLY A 227 -9.15 -15.66 2.14
C GLY A 227 -10.09 -15.96 3.30
N CYS A 228 -10.62 -17.17 3.30
CA CYS A 228 -11.62 -17.64 4.25
C CYS A 228 -11.01 -18.56 5.33
N ASN A 229 -9.72 -18.44 5.62
CA ASN A 229 -9.17 -19.09 6.81
C ASN A 229 -9.71 -18.43 8.09
N ALA A 230 -9.80 -19.19 9.19
CA ALA A 230 -10.41 -18.69 10.42
C ALA A 230 -9.60 -17.53 11.05
N TYR A 231 -8.27 -17.55 10.95
CA TYR A 231 -7.42 -16.49 11.49
C TYR A 231 -7.68 -15.13 10.80
N GLY A 232 -7.74 -15.10 9.48
CA GLY A 232 -8.03 -13.89 8.71
C GLY A 232 -9.45 -13.39 8.96
N ALA A 233 -10.43 -14.28 9.12
CA ALA A 233 -11.78 -13.89 9.53
C ALA A 233 -11.79 -13.26 10.94
N CYS A 234 -11.00 -13.80 11.88
CA CYS A 234 -10.86 -13.21 13.20
C CYS A 234 -10.17 -11.83 13.15
N GLU A 235 -9.11 -11.64 12.35
CA GLU A 235 -8.50 -10.32 12.12
C GLU A 235 -9.53 -9.30 11.58
N ARG A 236 -10.39 -9.71 10.65
CA ARG A 236 -11.47 -8.83 10.13
C ARG A 236 -12.43 -8.42 11.24
N ASN A 237 -12.80 -9.34 12.13
CA ASN A 237 -13.61 -9.03 13.32
C ASN A 237 -12.88 -8.05 14.26
N VAL A 238 -11.57 -8.21 14.48
CA VAL A 238 -10.77 -7.26 15.27
C VAL A 238 -10.78 -5.86 14.65
N ILE A 239 -10.62 -5.76 13.34
CA ILE A 239 -10.63 -4.49 12.60
C ILE A 239 -12.00 -3.82 12.74
N ALA A 240 -13.09 -4.58 12.57
CA ALA A 240 -14.45 -4.09 12.78
C ALA A 240 -14.67 -3.61 14.22
N LEU A 241 -14.19 -4.33 15.23
CA LEU A 241 -14.26 -3.94 16.64
C LEU A 241 -13.49 -2.63 16.90
N SER A 242 -12.29 -2.50 16.32
CA SER A 242 -11.49 -1.26 16.39
C SER A 242 -12.25 -0.08 15.79
N ILE A 243 -12.88 -0.25 14.62
CA ILE A 243 -13.70 0.78 13.99
C ILE A 243 -14.92 1.13 14.87
N ARG A 244 -15.64 0.12 15.36
CA ARG A 244 -16.78 0.28 16.29
C ARG A 244 -16.38 1.12 17.48
N ASN A 245 -15.29 0.79 18.16
CA ASN A 245 -14.89 1.47 19.39
C ASN A 245 -14.38 2.88 19.14
N ARG A 246 -13.67 3.12 18.03
CA ARG A 246 -13.32 4.48 17.61
C ARG A 246 -14.55 5.32 17.26
N GLY A 247 -15.61 4.71 16.72
CA GLY A 247 -16.86 5.39 16.38
C GLY A 247 -17.86 5.54 17.54
N LYS A 248 -17.88 4.61 18.50
CA LYS A 248 -18.90 4.53 19.56
C LYS A 248 -18.36 4.85 20.95
N GLU A 249 -17.19 4.33 21.32
CA GLU A 249 -16.60 4.48 22.66
C GLU A 249 -15.59 5.65 22.74
N GLY A 250 -15.11 6.13 21.59
CA GLY A 250 -14.04 7.12 21.51
C GLY A 250 -14.20 8.13 20.38
N CYS A 251 -15.44 8.36 19.95
CA CYS A 251 -15.77 9.18 18.78
C CYS A 251 -15.00 10.51 18.79
N SER A 252 -14.07 10.64 17.84
CA SER A 252 -13.29 11.85 17.65
C SER A 252 -13.19 12.20 16.16
N SER A 253 -13.31 13.50 15.87
CA SER A 253 -13.22 14.02 14.49
C SER A 253 -11.87 13.72 13.85
N GLY A 254 -10.78 13.72 14.64
CA GLY A 254 -9.44 13.35 14.19
C GLY A 254 -9.34 11.91 13.68
N GLN A 255 -10.19 11.00 14.18
CA GLN A 255 -10.29 9.62 13.73
C GLN A 255 -11.40 9.41 12.67
N GLY A 256 -12.01 10.49 12.18
CA GLY A 256 -13.05 10.44 11.16
C GLY A 256 -14.47 10.31 11.69
N CYS A 257 -14.68 10.29 13.02
CA CYS A 257 -16.02 10.18 13.60
C CYS A 257 -16.71 11.55 13.65
N GLY A 258 -17.79 11.74 12.87
CA GLY A 258 -18.61 12.96 12.90
C GLY A 258 -19.61 13.02 14.05
N ALA A 259 -20.13 11.86 14.47
CA ALA A 259 -21.02 11.69 15.62
C ALA A 259 -20.93 10.26 16.17
N PRO A 260 -21.27 9.99 17.45
CA PRO A 260 -21.23 8.63 17.99
C PRO A 260 -22.01 7.64 17.11
N GLY A 261 -21.33 6.58 16.69
CA GLY A 261 -21.85 5.60 15.74
C GLY A 261 -21.53 5.87 14.27
N ASP A 262 -20.77 6.92 13.92
CA ASP A 262 -20.29 7.17 12.56
C ASP A 262 -19.16 6.21 12.17
N PHE A 263 -19.54 4.96 11.85
CA PHE A 263 -18.58 3.94 11.43
C PHE A 263 -18.08 4.17 10.01
N GLN A 264 -18.86 4.82 9.14
CA GLN A 264 -18.45 5.17 7.78
C GLN A 264 -17.24 6.11 7.80
N GLY A 265 -17.34 7.20 8.55
CA GLY A 265 -16.28 8.19 8.70
C GLY A 265 -15.02 7.58 9.33
N VAL A 266 -15.18 6.79 10.39
CA VAL A 266 -14.06 6.11 11.05
C VAL A 266 -13.39 5.08 10.15
N ALA A 267 -14.15 4.30 9.37
CA ALA A 267 -13.59 3.29 8.47
C ALA A 267 -12.81 3.92 7.31
N SER A 268 -13.30 5.04 6.75
CA SER A 268 -12.78 5.64 5.52
C SER A 268 -11.82 6.82 5.69
N LYS A 269 -11.62 7.31 6.91
CA LYS A 269 -10.64 8.36 7.18
C LYS A 269 -9.21 7.80 7.03
N PRO A 270 -8.36 8.31 6.11
CA PRO A 270 -6.98 7.85 6.01
C PRO A 270 -6.26 8.00 7.34
N SER A 271 -5.69 6.92 7.81
CA SER A 271 -4.92 6.86 9.05
C SER A 271 -3.97 5.66 8.98
N GLN A 272 -3.14 5.47 10.00
CA GLN A 272 -2.32 4.27 10.10
C GLN A 272 -3.12 2.94 10.15
N TYR A 273 -4.44 3.01 10.30
CA TYR A 273 -5.35 1.86 10.39
C TYR A 273 -6.30 1.73 9.19
N ASN A 274 -6.31 2.70 8.28
CA ASN A 274 -7.33 2.78 7.23
C ASN A 274 -6.67 3.15 5.90
N ILE A 275 -6.55 2.18 5.00
CA ILE A 275 -5.97 2.22 3.64
C ILE A 275 -6.78 3.01 2.59
N TRP A 276 -7.51 4.03 3.01
CA TRP A 276 -8.38 4.84 2.14
C TRP A 276 -7.69 6.08 1.54
N ASP A 277 -6.36 6.07 1.49
CA ASP A 277 -5.64 7.14 0.80
C ASP A 277 -5.88 7.08 -0.71
N GLU A 278 -5.59 8.21 -1.37
CA GLU A 278 -5.92 8.42 -2.77
C GLU A 278 -5.31 7.33 -3.67
N TYR A 279 -4.03 7.01 -3.52
CA TYR A 279 -3.38 6.01 -4.36
C TYR A 279 -3.91 4.59 -4.11
N LEU A 280 -4.13 4.18 -2.87
CA LEU A 280 -4.62 2.82 -2.60
C LEU A 280 -6.03 2.58 -3.17
N THR A 281 -6.90 3.59 -3.19
CA THR A 281 -8.21 3.48 -3.85
C THR A 281 -8.12 3.29 -5.37
N GLN A 282 -7.01 3.67 -5.99
CA GLN A 282 -6.78 3.55 -7.43
C GLN A 282 -6.34 2.15 -7.85
N VAL A 283 -5.64 1.41 -6.98
CA VAL A 283 -4.95 0.16 -7.37
C VAL A 283 -5.47 -1.10 -6.68
N THR A 284 -6.22 -0.99 -5.57
CA THR A 284 -6.64 -2.15 -4.78
C THR A 284 -8.02 -2.68 -5.16
N GLY A 285 -8.93 -1.82 -5.61
CA GLY A 285 -10.35 -2.17 -5.72
C GLY A 285 -11.13 -2.00 -4.41
N LEU A 286 -10.59 -1.26 -3.43
CA LEU A 286 -11.28 -0.91 -2.18
C LEU A 286 -12.68 -0.31 -2.40
N THR A 287 -12.85 0.48 -3.47
CA THR A 287 -14.13 1.10 -3.84
C THR A 287 -14.93 0.30 -4.88
N ALA A 288 -14.45 -0.87 -5.29
CA ALA A 288 -15.08 -1.71 -6.32
C ALA A 288 -16.50 -2.12 -5.96
N CYS A 289 -17.31 -2.42 -6.96
CA CYS A 289 -18.63 -3.03 -6.80
C CYS A 289 -18.52 -4.55 -6.66
N PHE A 290 -17.70 -5.03 -5.73
CA PHE A 290 -17.26 -6.42 -5.68
C PHE A 290 -18.35 -7.47 -5.38
N LEU A 291 -19.50 -7.06 -4.84
CA LEU A 291 -20.67 -7.91 -4.61
C LEU A 291 -21.61 -8.00 -5.82
N ARG A 292 -21.24 -7.40 -6.96
CA ARG A 292 -21.97 -7.55 -8.22
C ARG A 292 -22.21 -9.01 -8.56
N GLN A 293 -23.43 -9.35 -8.93
CA GLN A 293 -23.82 -10.74 -9.22
C GLN A 293 -23.09 -11.32 -10.43
N ASP A 294 -22.87 -10.50 -11.46
CA ASP A 294 -22.20 -10.92 -12.69
C ASP A 294 -20.71 -11.26 -12.47
N LEU A 295 -20.11 -10.74 -11.40
CA LEU A 295 -18.72 -11.03 -11.02
C LEU A 295 -18.55 -12.32 -10.20
N SER A 296 -19.64 -13.00 -9.84
CA SER A 296 -19.61 -14.16 -8.93
C SER A 296 -18.80 -15.37 -9.42
N GLN A 297 -18.51 -15.43 -10.73
CA GLN A 297 -17.70 -16.49 -11.35
C GLN A 297 -16.26 -16.06 -11.66
N THR A 298 -15.94 -14.77 -11.49
CA THR A 298 -14.56 -14.29 -11.63
C THR A 298 -13.80 -14.60 -10.35
N GLU A 299 -12.74 -15.42 -10.43
CA GLU A 299 -12.02 -15.97 -9.27
C GLU A 299 -11.76 -14.96 -8.15
N ARG A 300 -11.20 -13.79 -8.50
CA ARG A 300 -10.93 -12.70 -7.55
C ARG A 300 -12.18 -12.23 -6.81
N TYR A 301 -13.28 -12.00 -7.52
CA TYR A 301 -14.52 -11.50 -6.92
C TYR A 301 -15.27 -12.61 -6.19
N ALA A 302 -15.26 -13.84 -6.71
CA ALA A 302 -15.81 -15.00 -6.04
C ALA A 302 -15.18 -15.20 -4.66
N LYS A 303 -13.85 -15.06 -4.57
CA LYS A 303 -13.09 -15.08 -3.30
C LYS A 303 -13.51 -13.93 -2.38
N LEU A 304 -13.54 -12.70 -2.88
CA LEU A 304 -13.92 -11.53 -2.08
C LEU A 304 -15.37 -11.60 -1.56
N GLN A 305 -16.30 -12.07 -2.38
CA GLN A 305 -17.69 -12.33 -2.01
C GLN A 305 -17.82 -13.44 -0.95
N ALA A 306 -17.00 -14.48 -1.05
CA ALA A 306 -16.96 -15.55 -0.04
C ALA A 306 -16.42 -15.05 1.30
N MET A 307 -15.34 -14.25 1.29
CA MET A 307 -14.79 -13.63 2.49
C MET A 307 -15.79 -12.67 3.14
N TYR A 308 -16.47 -11.85 2.33
CA TYR A 308 -17.55 -10.97 2.80
C TYR A 308 -18.65 -11.81 3.48
N ALA A 309 -19.14 -12.86 2.82
CA ALA A 309 -20.22 -13.69 3.34
C ALA A 309 -19.85 -14.42 4.65
N GLN A 310 -18.60 -14.84 4.82
CA GLN A 310 -18.10 -15.47 6.06
C GLN A 310 -18.03 -14.47 7.23
N THR A 311 -17.66 -13.23 6.94
CA THR A 311 -17.34 -12.21 7.95
C THR A 311 -18.59 -11.42 8.37
N LEU A 312 -19.58 -11.34 7.48
CA LEU A 312 -20.76 -10.51 7.62
C LEU A 312 -21.55 -10.73 8.93
N PRO A 313 -21.87 -11.96 9.39
CA PRO A 313 -22.69 -12.15 10.58
C PRO A 313 -22.08 -11.50 11.83
N ASP A 314 -20.80 -11.71 12.06
CA ASP A 314 -20.09 -11.16 13.23
C ASP A 314 -19.95 -9.65 13.13
N VAL A 315 -19.58 -9.12 11.96
CA VAL A 315 -19.41 -7.66 11.81
C VAL A 315 -20.73 -6.92 12.03
N GLN A 316 -21.87 -7.43 11.57
CA GLN A 316 -23.16 -6.81 11.87
C GLN A 316 -23.43 -6.75 13.38
N ARG A 317 -23.15 -7.82 14.11
CA ARG A 317 -23.32 -7.91 15.57
C ARG A 317 -22.33 -7.00 16.30
N ILE A 318 -21.08 -6.92 15.87
CA ILE A 318 -20.06 -6.01 16.42
C ILE A 318 -20.51 -4.55 16.31
N LEU A 319 -21.04 -4.15 15.15
CA LEU A 319 -21.41 -2.75 14.88
C LEU A 319 -22.75 -2.36 15.52
N PHE A 320 -23.77 -3.20 15.38
CA PHE A 320 -25.16 -2.85 15.66
C PHE A 320 -25.80 -3.64 16.80
N GLY A 321 -25.12 -4.67 17.29
CA GLY A 321 -25.52 -5.46 18.46
C GLY A 321 -25.17 -4.79 19.79
N ASP A 322 -25.25 -5.58 20.86
CA ASP A 322 -25.05 -5.14 22.23
C ASP A 322 -23.76 -5.70 22.88
N ASP A 323 -23.62 -5.48 24.19
CA ASP A 323 -22.47 -5.96 24.95
C ASP A 323 -22.50 -7.49 25.18
N ALA A 324 -23.63 -8.19 24.99
CA ALA A 324 -23.69 -9.65 25.00
C ALA A 324 -23.15 -10.23 23.69
N ASP A 325 -23.49 -9.61 22.55
CA ASP A 325 -22.93 -9.98 21.24
C ASP A 325 -21.39 -9.92 21.25
N LEU A 326 -20.80 -8.85 21.80
CA LEU A 326 -19.34 -8.73 21.88
C LEU A 326 -18.68 -9.85 22.71
N ARG A 327 -19.34 -10.29 23.78
CA ARG A 327 -18.84 -11.40 24.62
C ARG A 327 -18.94 -12.75 23.93
N GLU A 328 -19.95 -12.94 23.08
CA GLU A 328 -20.12 -14.16 22.31
C GLU A 328 -19.11 -14.26 21.18
N ILE A 329 -18.85 -13.15 20.47
CA ILE A 329 -17.91 -13.11 19.34
C ILE A 329 -16.45 -13.20 19.82
N PHE A 330 -16.14 -12.53 20.94
CA PHE A 330 -14.80 -12.54 21.55
C PHE A 330 -14.84 -13.10 22.97
N PRO A 331 -15.06 -14.42 23.13
CA PRO A 331 -15.10 -15.01 24.44
C PRO A 331 -13.74 -14.88 25.15
N PHE A 332 -13.78 -14.92 26.48
CA PHE A 332 -12.61 -14.92 27.37
C PHE A 332 -11.82 -13.60 27.48
N VAL A 333 -12.23 -12.54 26.80
CA VAL A 333 -11.67 -11.19 27.02
C VAL A 333 -12.66 -10.34 27.82
N PRO A 334 -12.23 -9.65 28.89
CA PRO A 334 -13.11 -8.77 29.65
C PRO A 334 -13.74 -7.71 28.75
N LEU A 335 -15.05 -7.45 28.92
CA LEU A 335 -15.77 -6.49 28.11
C LEU A 335 -15.15 -5.08 28.15
N THR A 336 -14.60 -4.67 29.30
CA THR A 336 -13.87 -3.40 29.45
C THR A 336 -12.67 -3.30 28.51
N ASP A 337 -12.00 -4.41 28.26
CA ASP A 337 -10.83 -4.50 27.41
C ASP A 337 -11.25 -4.50 25.94
N LEU A 338 -12.33 -5.23 25.61
CA LEU A 338 -12.95 -5.20 24.30
C LEU A 338 -13.39 -3.79 23.90
N LYS A 339 -14.05 -3.04 24.79
CA LYS A 339 -14.52 -1.66 24.51
C LYS A 339 -13.41 -0.63 24.46
N SER A 340 -12.26 -0.90 25.08
CA SER A 340 -11.08 -0.02 25.05
C SER A 340 -10.07 -0.35 23.94
N LEU A 341 -10.33 -1.39 23.13
CA LEU A 341 -9.55 -1.72 21.93
C LEU A 341 -9.89 -0.73 20.81
N LYS A 342 -8.98 0.22 20.55
CA LYS A 342 -9.09 1.19 19.44
C LYS A 342 -7.95 1.08 18.44
N HIS A 343 -6.95 0.26 18.74
CA HIS A 343 -5.71 0.16 18.00
C HIS A 343 -5.39 -1.31 17.74
N TYR A 344 -4.79 -1.59 16.59
CA TYR A 344 -4.14 -2.86 16.32
C TYR A 344 -2.78 -2.58 15.69
N TYR A 345 -1.79 -3.36 16.06
CA TYR A 345 -0.43 -3.26 15.56
C TYR A 345 -0.19 -4.38 14.56
N HIS A 346 0.13 -4.02 13.31
CA HIS A 346 0.44 -4.99 12.26
C HIS A 346 1.96 -5.02 12.02
N ALA A 347 2.64 -5.99 12.62
CA ALA A 347 4.10 -6.07 12.62
C ALA A 347 4.72 -6.13 11.20
N PRO A 348 4.17 -6.92 10.25
CA PRO A 348 4.72 -7.02 8.90
C PRO A 348 4.78 -5.69 8.14
N ALA A 349 3.85 -4.76 8.40
CA ALA A 349 3.81 -3.44 7.76
C ALA A 349 4.74 -2.38 8.38
N MET A 350 5.41 -2.69 9.49
CA MET A 350 6.33 -1.74 10.10
C MET A 350 7.63 -1.60 9.31
N GLY A 351 8.40 -0.54 9.61
CA GLY A 351 9.70 -0.28 8.99
C GLY A 351 10.61 -1.50 9.09
N LYS A 352 11.16 -1.94 7.94
CA LYS A 352 12.13 -3.05 7.88
C LYS A 352 13.49 -2.60 8.42
N CYS A 353 14.11 -3.48 9.19
CA CYS A 353 15.43 -3.28 9.78
C CYS A 353 16.32 -4.50 9.52
N PHE A 354 17.64 -4.33 9.54
CA PHE A 354 18.60 -5.38 9.16
C PHE A 354 19.80 -5.43 10.11
N PRO A 355 19.62 -5.88 11.38
CA PRO A 355 20.68 -5.81 12.38
C PRO A 355 21.88 -6.71 12.07
N GLY A 356 21.69 -7.76 11.26
CA GLY A 356 22.78 -8.61 10.75
C GLY A 356 23.48 -8.07 9.51
N HIS A 357 23.10 -6.89 9.02
CA HIS A 357 23.71 -6.25 7.85
C HIS A 357 24.17 -4.84 8.20
N GLU A 358 25.49 -4.64 8.20
CA GLU A 358 26.05 -3.32 8.42
C GLU A 358 25.76 -2.39 7.22
N ARG A 359 25.56 -1.11 7.52
CA ARG A 359 25.50 -0.03 6.52
C ARG A 359 24.42 -0.21 5.43
N ALA A 360 23.33 -0.88 5.76
CA ALA A 360 22.13 -0.93 4.92
C ALA A 360 21.32 0.37 5.09
N GLU A 361 21.19 1.16 4.01
CA GLU A 361 20.53 2.47 4.04
C GLU A 361 19.38 2.56 3.04
N TYR A 362 18.33 3.30 3.42
CA TYR A 362 17.23 3.63 2.52
C TYR A 362 17.48 4.99 1.87
N ILE A 363 17.59 4.99 0.55
CA ILE A 363 17.85 6.18 -0.26
C ILE A 363 16.53 6.67 -0.86
N THR A 364 16.04 7.79 -0.35
CA THR A 364 14.84 8.45 -0.90
C THR A 364 15.09 9.02 -2.30
N GLY A 365 16.30 9.52 -2.56
CA GLY A 365 16.70 10.06 -3.85
C GLY A 365 18.13 10.57 -3.85
N ALA A 366 18.97 10.05 -4.74
CA ALA A 366 20.36 10.43 -4.90
C ALA A 366 20.82 10.28 -6.34
N VAL A 367 21.91 10.98 -6.66
CA VAL A 367 22.68 10.75 -7.87
C VAL A 367 23.92 9.94 -7.50
N ALA A 368 24.19 8.90 -8.28
CA ALA A 368 25.48 8.24 -8.30
C ALA A 368 26.23 8.59 -9.59
N ARG A 369 27.56 8.75 -9.51
CA ARG A 369 28.41 9.19 -10.63
C ARG A 369 29.50 8.19 -10.96
N LYS A 370 29.83 8.07 -12.24
CA LYS A 370 31.05 7.44 -12.76
C LYS A 370 31.55 8.22 -13.97
N GLY A 371 32.56 9.06 -13.76
CA GLY A 371 33.01 9.99 -14.81
C GLY A 371 31.88 10.94 -15.23
N ARG A 372 31.41 10.84 -16.47
CA ARG A 372 30.29 11.63 -17.02
C ARG A 372 28.95 10.89 -17.00
N ASP A 373 28.94 9.62 -16.58
CA ASP A 373 27.73 8.82 -16.45
C ASP A 373 27.10 9.03 -15.08
N PHE A 374 25.78 9.14 -15.07
CA PHE A 374 25.01 9.39 -13.85
C PHE A 374 23.87 8.38 -13.74
N ALA A 375 23.71 7.81 -12.55
CA ALA A 375 22.64 6.90 -12.21
C ALA A 375 21.75 7.55 -11.14
N LEU A 376 20.44 7.54 -11.39
CA LEU A 376 19.43 7.85 -10.38
C LEU A 376 19.25 6.65 -9.42
N ILE A 377 19.40 6.91 -8.12
CA ILE A 377 19.07 5.96 -7.04
C ILE A 377 17.88 6.54 -6.28
N ALA A 378 16.71 5.90 -6.35
CA ALA A 378 15.47 6.49 -5.85
C ALA A 378 14.57 5.45 -5.16
N ASN A 379 14.11 5.81 -3.95
CA ASN A 379 13.23 4.99 -3.10
C ASN A 379 13.65 3.51 -3.00
N THR A 380 14.95 3.25 -2.91
CA THR A 380 15.55 1.91 -2.83
C THR A 380 16.48 1.80 -1.62
N ARG A 381 16.90 0.57 -1.29
CA ARG A 381 17.94 0.33 -0.29
C ARG A 381 19.27 0.00 -0.95
N ILE A 382 20.35 0.47 -0.34
CA ILE A 382 21.71 0.16 -0.71
C ILE A 382 22.48 -0.38 0.48
N GLN A 383 23.52 -1.15 0.22
CA GLN A 383 24.61 -1.35 1.15
C GLN A 383 25.70 -0.33 0.82
N VAL A 384 26.06 0.50 1.78
CA VAL A 384 27.12 1.50 1.62
C VAL A 384 28.47 0.81 1.82
N GLU A 385 29.37 0.99 0.85
CA GLU A 385 30.71 0.38 0.81
C GLU A 385 31.79 1.43 1.09
N ASP A 386 33.01 1.22 0.61
CA ASP A 386 34.15 2.11 0.86
C ASP A 386 33.88 3.55 0.43
N ARG A 387 34.46 4.48 1.20
CA ARG A 387 34.41 5.90 0.89
C ARG A 387 35.22 6.19 -0.37
N ALA A 388 34.68 7.06 -1.21
CA ALA A 388 35.32 7.54 -2.43
C ALA A 388 35.23 9.08 -2.50
N ASP A 389 35.82 9.67 -3.53
CA ASP A 389 35.75 11.12 -3.72
C ASP A 389 34.30 11.61 -3.87
N GLY A 390 33.89 12.51 -2.99
CA GLY A 390 32.54 13.07 -2.93
C GLY A 390 31.43 12.12 -2.46
N GLY A 391 31.74 10.89 -2.04
CA GLY A 391 30.71 9.88 -1.85
C GLY A 391 31.16 8.52 -1.32
N TYR A 392 30.37 7.50 -1.66
CA TYR A 392 30.63 6.10 -1.30
C TYR A 392 30.38 5.19 -2.50
N PHE A 393 31.15 4.12 -2.61
CA PHE A 393 30.71 2.98 -3.40
C PHE A 393 29.49 2.35 -2.73
N PHE A 394 28.70 1.60 -3.49
CA PHE A 394 27.51 0.97 -2.96
C PHE A 394 27.11 -0.25 -3.79
N ARG A 395 26.26 -1.09 -3.20
CA ARG A 395 25.59 -2.20 -3.87
C ARG A 395 24.10 -2.13 -3.60
N ASP A 396 23.28 -2.66 -4.52
CA ASP A 396 21.85 -2.77 -4.28
C ASP A 396 21.60 -3.74 -3.13
N PHE A 397 20.77 -3.33 -2.18
CA PHE A 397 20.31 -4.14 -1.06
C PHE A 397 18.86 -4.56 -1.33
N LEU A 398 18.70 -5.70 -2.00
CA LEU A 398 17.42 -6.20 -2.47
C LEU A 398 16.76 -7.02 -1.36
N VAL A 399 15.49 -6.70 -1.05
CA VAL A 399 14.73 -7.35 0.02
C VAL A 399 13.47 -7.96 -0.53
N THR A 400 13.36 -9.30 -0.45
CA THR A 400 12.15 -10.05 -0.79
C THR A 400 11.44 -10.45 0.49
N ALA A 401 10.24 -9.91 0.74
CA ALA A 401 9.41 -10.38 1.84
C ALA A 401 8.80 -11.75 1.48
N LYS A 402 9.04 -12.75 2.33
CA LYS A 402 8.33 -14.04 2.35
C LYS A 402 7.28 -14.02 3.47
N ASP A 403 6.69 -15.16 3.80
CA ASP A 403 5.65 -15.21 4.85
C ASP A 403 6.25 -15.04 6.25
N ASP A 404 7.35 -15.74 6.55
CA ASP A 404 8.01 -15.76 7.87
C ASP A 404 9.35 -14.99 7.92
N ARG A 405 9.97 -14.71 6.76
CA ARG A 405 11.28 -14.03 6.69
C ARG A 405 11.41 -12.92 5.64
N ASP A 406 12.42 -12.08 5.77
CA ASP A 406 12.90 -11.23 4.67
C ASP A 406 14.18 -11.86 4.10
N GLU A 407 14.16 -12.20 2.82
CA GLU A 407 15.35 -12.66 2.09
C GLU A 407 16.10 -11.46 1.53
N ILE A 408 17.42 -11.47 1.70
CA ILE A 408 18.29 -10.35 1.35
C ILE A 408 19.29 -10.81 0.29
N ARG A 409 19.42 -10.02 -0.78
CA ARG A 409 20.48 -10.19 -1.77
C ARG A 409 21.21 -8.88 -1.97
N ILE A 410 22.54 -8.94 -1.93
CA ILE A 410 23.42 -7.80 -2.19
C ILE A 410 24.02 -7.99 -3.58
N VAL A 411 23.76 -7.06 -4.49
CA VAL A 411 24.17 -7.17 -5.90
C VAL A 411 24.82 -5.88 -6.36
N ASP A 412 25.97 -5.98 -7.02
CA ASP A 412 26.62 -4.82 -7.65
C ASP A 412 26.03 -4.57 -9.04
N ASN A 413 24.92 -3.83 -9.08
CA ASN A 413 24.27 -3.39 -10.32
C ASN A 413 24.86 -2.07 -10.86
N TYR A 414 25.76 -1.42 -10.11
CA TYR A 414 26.30 -0.10 -10.44
C TYR A 414 27.83 -0.08 -10.29
N PRO A 415 28.57 -0.97 -10.98
CA PRO A 415 29.98 -1.18 -10.73
C PRO A 415 30.80 0.08 -10.99
N GLY A 416 31.46 0.57 -9.94
CA GLY A 416 32.31 1.77 -9.96
C GLY A 416 31.56 3.10 -9.93
N PHE A 417 30.23 3.10 -9.71
CA PHE A 417 29.49 4.32 -9.41
C PHE A 417 29.66 4.71 -7.93
N VAL A 418 29.73 6.02 -7.69
CA VAL A 418 29.86 6.61 -6.35
C VAL A 418 28.60 7.42 -6.04
N ILE A 419 27.86 7.05 -5.00
CA ILE A 419 26.67 7.77 -4.53
C ILE A 419 27.08 9.02 -3.74
N ASP A 420 26.35 10.13 -3.93
CA ASP A 420 26.59 11.41 -3.25
C ASP A 420 26.58 11.28 -1.71
N ALA A 421 27.68 11.69 -1.06
CA ALA A 421 27.85 11.61 0.40
C ALA A 421 26.76 12.36 1.19
N ARG A 422 26.15 13.40 0.62
CA ARG A 422 25.07 14.17 1.28
C ARG A 422 23.79 13.35 1.47
N LYS A 423 23.69 12.20 0.79
CA LYS A 423 22.51 11.32 0.81
C LYS A 423 22.71 10.07 1.65
N VAL A 424 23.84 9.95 2.31
CA VAL A 424 24.25 8.78 3.10
C VAL A 424 24.46 9.22 4.55
N ASP A 425 23.69 8.64 5.47
CA ASP A 425 23.60 9.08 6.87
C ASP A 425 24.44 8.20 7.82
N LEU A 426 24.67 6.92 7.48
CA LEU A 426 25.35 5.88 8.26
C LEU A 426 24.84 5.74 9.71
N LYS A 427 23.60 6.16 9.97
CA LYS A 427 23.00 6.10 11.31
C LYS A 427 22.54 4.68 11.63
N PRO A 428 22.84 4.18 12.85
CA PRO A 428 22.33 2.88 13.29
C PRO A 428 20.81 2.92 13.39
N THR A 429 20.17 1.81 13.00
CA THR A 429 18.71 1.69 13.12
C THR A 429 18.32 1.39 14.57
N ALA A 430 17.57 2.30 15.21
CA ALA A 430 17.07 2.10 16.56
C ALA A 430 15.77 1.26 16.58
N ARG A 431 15.48 0.62 17.73
CA ARG A 431 14.22 -0.13 18.00
C ARG A 431 13.93 -1.25 17.00
N CYS A 432 14.98 -1.91 16.55
CA CYS A 432 14.94 -3.05 15.67
C CYS A 432 14.74 -4.32 16.50
N LEU A 433 13.52 -4.89 16.49
CA LEU A 433 13.20 -6.10 17.24
C LEU A 433 12.85 -7.26 16.30
N PRO A 434 13.18 -8.52 16.65
CA PRO A 434 12.66 -9.71 15.98
C PRO A 434 11.16 -9.58 15.76
N TYR A 435 10.71 -9.69 14.51
CA TYR A 435 9.30 -9.54 14.11
C TYR A 435 8.60 -8.25 14.58
N GLY A 436 9.31 -7.27 15.14
CA GLY A 436 8.71 -6.07 15.73
C GLY A 436 7.83 -6.36 16.96
N ILE A 437 8.19 -7.37 17.75
CA ILE A 437 7.46 -7.75 18.96
C ILE A 437 8.36 -7.70 20.21
N PRO A 438 7.79 -7.67 21.43
CA PRO A 438 8.54 -7.52 22.67
C PRO A 438 9.49 -8.70 22.92
N ALA A 439 10.57 -8.46 23.66
CA ALA A 439 11.48 -9.51 24.11
C ALA A 439 10.77 -10.57 24.96
N GLY A 440 11.33 -11.79 25.00
CA GLY A 440 10.81 -12.92 25.78
C GLY A 440 9.81 -13.81 25.02
N CYS A 441 9.60 -13.57 23.73
CA CYS A 441 8.94 -14.52 22.84
C CYS A 441 9.99 -15.44 22.24
N GLU A 442 9.80 -16.75 22.36
CA GLU A 442 10.75 -17.74 21.85
C GLU A 442 10.56 -17.91 20.35
N PHE A 443 11.60 -17.55 19.61
CA PHE A 443 11.79 -17.91 18.20
C PHE A 443 13.12 -18.64 18.13
N GLY A 444 13.22 -19.66 17.27
CA GLY A 444 14.52 -20.26 16.97
C GLY A 444 15.43 -19.23 16.31
N GLU A 445 15.37 -19.15 14.98
CA GLU A 445 16.05 -18.12 14.21
C GLU A 445 15.05 -17.04 13.75
N PRO A 446 15.20 -15.77 14.14
CA PRO A 446 14.33 -14.71 13.66
C PRO A 446 14.41 -14.51 12.15
N GLY A 447 13.32 -14.77 11.43
CA GLY A 447 13.27 -14.58 9.98
C GLY A 447 13.26 -13.12 9.53
N ARG A 448 12.87 -12.17 10.40
CA ARG A 448 12.79 -10.74 10.06
C ARG A 448 12.89 -9.83 11.27
N TYR A 449 13.19 -8.56 11.02
CA TYR A 449 13.25 -7.52 12.03
C TYR A 449 12.46 -6.27 11.61
N ARG A 450 11.80 -5.63 12.58
CA ARG A 450 10.94 -4.47 12.34
C ARG A 450 11.14 -3.40 13.40
N THR A 451 10.94 -2.14 13.03
CA THR A 451 10.80 -1.03 13.98
C THR A 451 9.48 -1.14 14.73
N THR A 452 9.42 -0.64 15.97
CA THR A 452 8.17 -0.53 16.72
C THR A 452 7.77 0.94 16.96
N PRO A 453 6.48 1.29 16.85
CA PRO A 453 6.01 2.65 17.13
C PRO A 453 6.03 2.91 18.65
N VAL A 454 6.21 4.19 19.01
CA VAL A 454 6.29 4.65 20.42
C VAL A 454 5.07 4.25 21.25
N TRP A 455 3.88 4.28 20.65
CA TRP A 455 2.61 4.06 21.36
C TRP A 455 2.36 2.59 21.71
N LEU A 456 3.03 1.64 21.06
CA LEU A 456 2.75 0.21 21.22
C LEU A 456 2.88 -0.26 22.68
N ASN A 457 3.83 0.29 23.42
CA ASN A 457 4.08 -0.07 24.82
C ASN A 457 3.23 0.74 25.81
N THR A 458 2.39 1.65 25.34
CA THR A 458 1.51 2.48 26.19
C THR A 458 0.16 1.82 26.46
N GLY A 459 -0.21 0.82 25.67
CA GLY A 459 -1.42 0.01 25.85
C GLY A 459 -1.10 -1.43 26.23
N ARG A 460 -2.16 -2.24 26.32
CA ARG A 460 -2.09 -3.67 26.64
C ARG A 460 -2.47 -4.50 25.41
N PRO A 461 -1.55 -5.35 24.90
CA PRO A 461 -1.88 -6.33 23.86
C PRO A 461 -2.94 -7.31 24.37
N LEU A 462 -3.93 -7.59 23.54
CA LEU A 462 -4.98 -8.57 23.80
C LEU A 462 -4.82 -9.77 22.88
N GLU A 463 -5.17 -10.97 23.36
CA GLU A 463 -5.40 -12.16 22.55
C GLU A 463 -6.92 -12.31 22.39
N LEU A 464 -7.44 -12.07 21.19
CA LEU A 464 -8.84 -12.24 20.87
C LEU A 464 -9.06 -13.62 20.27
N ARG A 465 -9.96 -14.41 20.87
CA ARG A 465 -10.33 -15.71 20.34
C ARG A 465 -11.64 -15.59 19.57
N CYS A 466 -11.69 -16.17 18.38
CA CYS A 466 -12.90 -16.22 17.56
C CYS A 466 -13.24 -17.67 17.24
N HIS A 467 -14.54 -17.97 17.15
CA HIS A 467 -15.04 -19.26 16.67
C HIS A 467 -15.68 -19.07 15.30
N LEU A 468 -15.02 -19.58 14.25
CA LEU A 468 -15.33 -19.23 12.85
C LEU A 468 -15.25 -20.48 11.97
N GLU A 469 -16.01 -20.48 10.88
CA GLU A 469 -15.82 -21.47 9.82
C GLU A 469 -14.50 -21.21 9.09
N ASP A 470 -13.71 -22.24 8.85
CA ASP A 470 -12.50 -22.21 8.03
C ASP A 470 -12.78 -22.88 6.67
N ARG A 471 -12.45 -22.18 5.59
CA ARG A 471 -12.58 -22.68 4.20
C ARG A 471 -11.29 -22.50 3.40
N GLY A 472 -10.17 -22.23 4.09
CA GLY A 472 -8.86 -22.00 3.52
C GLY A 472 -8.73 -20.68 2.74
N GLU A 473 -7.51 -20.44 2.27
CA GLU A 473 -7.11 -19.19 1.59
C GLU A 473 -7.82 -18.94 0.27
N ASN A 474 -8.29 -20.00 -0.40
CA ASN A 474 -9.04 -19.87 -1.65
C ASN A 474 -10.57 -19.86 -1.45
N CYS A 475 -11.06 -19.99 -0.21
CA CYS A 475 -12.49 -20.02 0.12
C CYS A 475 -13.29 -21.18 -0.50
N GLN A 476 -12.61 -22.23 -0.96
CA GLN A 476 -13.22 -23.35 -1.69
C GLN A 476 -13.31 -24.63 -0.85
N ALA A 477 -12.61 -24.72 0.28
CA ALA A 477 -12.67 -25.92 1.10
C ALA A 477 -14.05 -26.07 1.78
N PRO A 478 -14.45 -27.30 2.14
CA PRO A 478 -15.60 -27.53 3.01
C PRO A 478 -15.45 -26.73 4.32
N PRO A 479 -16.55 -26.16 4.85
CA PRO A 479 -16.49 -25.40 6.10
C PRO A 479 -16.12 -26.31 7.27
N VAL A 480 -15.14 -25.88 8.06
CA VAL A 480 -14.73 -26.54 9.30
C VAL A 480 -14.75 -25.50 10.43
N ALA A 481 -15.56 -25.71 11.46
CA ALA A 481 -15.56 -24.84 12.63
C ALA A 481 -14.19 -24.89 13.34
N LYS A 482 -13.58 -23.73 13.57
CA LYS A 482 -12.30 -23.60 14.26
C LYS A 482 -12.35 -22.47 15.28
N THR A 483 -11.65 -22.68 16.39
CA THR A 483 -11.33 -21.62 17.32
C THR A 483 -9.89 -21.19 17.09
N VAL A 484 -9.68 -19.90 16.86
CA VAL A 484 -8.37 -19.30 16.59
C VAL A 484 -8.14 -18.12 17.51
N GLY A 485 -6.89 -17.89 17.90
CA GLY A 485 -6.46 -16.68 18.61
C GLY A 485 -5.76 -15.72 17.65
N VAL A 486 -6.15 -14.44 17.69
CA VAL A 486 -5.45 -13.32 17.04
C VAL A 486 -4.90 -12.42 18.12
N GLY A 487 -3.61 -12.09 18.01
CA GLY A 487 -2.93 -11.24 18.97
C GLY A 487 -2.30 -11.98 20.13
N GLY A 488 -2.24 -11.32 21.28
CA GLY A 488 -1.37 -11.69 22.37
C GLY A 488 0.04 -11.13 22.20
N ARG A 489 0.90 -11.37 23.19
CA ARG A 489 2.21 -10.72 23.28
C ARG A 489 3.12 -11.07 22.10
N CYS A 490 3.04 -12.30 21.61
CA CYS A 490 4.00 -12.90 20.66
C CYS A 490 3.44 -13.12 19.24
N ASP A 491 2.23 -12.66 18.93
CA ASP A 491 1.70 -12.73 17.57
C ASP A 491 2.51 -11.80 16.64
N THR A 492 3.07 -12.40 15.58
CA THR A 492 3.96 -11.76 14.60
C THR A 492 3.21 -11.08 13.46
N GLN A 493 1.88 -11.24 13.41
CA GLN A 493 1.02 -10.76 12.34
C GLN A 493 0.21 -9.55 12.80
N MET A 494 -0.74 -9.72 13.72
CA MET A 494 -1.59 -8.64 14.21
C MET A 494 -1.72 -8.71 15.74
N ARG A 495 -1.56 -7.56 16.41
CA ARG A 495 -1.76 -7.44 17.86
C ARG A 495 -2.79 -6.35 18.17
N PRO A 496 -4.02 -6.73 18.55
CA PRO A 496 -4.99 -5.78 19.10
C PRO A 496 -4.47 -5.18 20.39
N VAL A 497 -4.65 -3.88 20.59
CA VAL A 497 -4.14 -3.14 21.76
C VAL A 497 -5.26 -2.33 22.40
N ALA A 498 -5.49 -2.59 23.68
CA ALA A 498 -6.44 -1.85 24.51
C ALA A 498 -5.75 -0.78 25.36
N GLY A 499 -6.48 0.29 25.68
CA GLY A 499 -6.04 1.28 26.68
C GLY A 499 -4.86 2.16 26.28
N VAL A 500 -4.57 2.28 24.97
CA VAL A 500 -3.67 3.34 24.46
C VAL A 500 -4.32 4.69 24.74
N LYS A 501 -3.57 5.61 25.36
CA LYS A 501 -4.06 6.94 25.76
C LYS A 501 -3.84 8.00 24.70
#